data_AF-T1KSN7-F1
#
_entry.id   AF-T1KSN7-F1
#
_cell.length_a   1.000
_cell.length_b   1.000
_cell.length_c   1.000
_cell.angle_alpha   90.00
_cell.angle_beta   90.00
_cell.angle_gamma   90.00
#
_symmetry.space_group_name_H-M   'P 1'
#
loop_
_entity.id
_entity.type
_entity.pdbx_description
1 polymer ?
#
loop_
_entity_poly.entity_id
_entity_poly.type
_entity_poly.pdbx_seq_one_letter_code
_entity_poly.pdbx_strand_id
1 'polypeptide(L)'
;MQTIRLITFDVTNTLIKFKSSVGYEYCKIADLYGIKCNNENTVKAINSNFTILMKQLKKESPFYGVTEGINCNQWWHRLVVRTFSVSGIEMSPEMESKLKLTSTHL
;
A
#
# COMPACT_ATOMS: atom_id res chain seq x y z
N MET A 1 -30.74 -10.61 -33.92
CA MET A 1 -30.08 -9.78 -32.89
C MET A 1 -29.10 -10.64 -32.12
N GLN A 2 -27.83 -10.25 -32.01
CA GLN A 2 -26.91 -10.95 -31.11
C GLN A 2 -27.17 -10.49 -29.68
N THR A 3 -27.46 -11.44 -28.78
CA THR A 3 -27.65 -11.18 -27.35
C THR A 3 -26.30 -11.16 -26.66
N ILE A 4 -26.04 -10.14 -25.84
CA ILE A 4 -24.85 -10.12 -24.96
C ILE A 4 -24.97 -11.27 -23.97
N ARG A 5 -23.93 -12.09 -23.87
CA ARG A 5 -23.90 -13.31 -23.02
C ARG A 5 -23.12 -13.12 -21.72
N LEU A 6 -22.18 -12.19 -21.68
CA LEU A 6 -21.31 -11.96 -20.53
C LEU A 6 -20.83 -10.51 -20.53
N ILE A 7 -20.84 -9.89 -19.36
CA ILE A 7 -20.22 -8.60 -19.09
C ILE A 7 -19.36 -8.77 -17.83
N THR A 8 -18.09 -8.40 -17.91
CA THR A 8 -17.15 -8.40 -16.79
C THR A 8 -16.74 -6.98 -16.46
N PHE A 9 -16.67 -6.66 -15.18
CA PHE A 9 -16.24 -5.35 -14.69
C PHE A 9 -14.97 -5.49 -13.89
N ASP A 10 -14.04 -4.55 -14.08
CA ASP A 10 -13.05 -4.28 -13.04
C ASP A 10 -13.75 -3.63 -11.84
N VAL A 11 -13.19 -3.78 -10.64
CA VAL A 11 -13.83 -3.26 -9.42
C VAL A 11 -13.43 -1.79 -9.17
N THR A 12 -12.17 -1.44 -9.36
CA THR A 12 -11.61 -0.16 -8.88
C THR A 12 -11.90 0.96 -9.88
N ASN A 13 -12.43 2.09 -9.41
CA ASN A 13 -12.91 3.22 -10.22
C ASN A 13 -14.01 2.88 -11.24
N THR A 14 -14.51 1.64 -11.24
CA THR A 14 -15.67 1.21 -12.03
C THR A 14 -16.86 0.98 -11.12
N LEU A 15 -16.71 0.15 -10.08
CA LEU A 15 -17.77 -0.16 -9.11
C LEU A 15 -17.57 0.60 -7.79
N ILE A 16 -16.32 0.75 -7.33
CA ILE A 16 -15.97 1.42 -6.07
C ILE A 16 -14.72 2.28 -6.20
N LYS A 17 -14.56 3.28 -5.33
CA LYS A 17 -13.38 4.14 -5.25
C LYS A 17 -12.92 4.35 -3.82
N PHE A 18 -11.63 4.65 -3.63
CA PHE A 18 -11.09 5.05 -2.34
C PHE A 18 -11.69 6.40 -1.89
N LYS A 19 -12.01 6.51 -0.60
CA LYS A 19 -12.58 7.74 -0.01
C LYS A 19 -11.53 8.83 0.24
N SER A 20 -10.28 8.44 0.37
CA SER A 20 -9.15 9.22 0.88
C SER A 20 -7.86 8.75 0.20
N SER A 21 -6.79 9.52 0.32
CA SER A 21 -5.49 9.16 -0.24
C SER A 21 -4.84 8.02 0.56
N VAL A 22 -3.95 7.26 -0.09
CA VAL A 22 -3.23 6.17 0.58
C VAL A 22 -2.39 6.70 1.74
N GLY A 23 -1.74 7.87 1.57
CA GLY A 23 -0.96 8.49 2.63
C GLY A 23 -1.79 8.86 3.86
N TYR A 24 -3.03 9.31 3.66
CA TYR A 24 -3.92 9.66 4.77
C TYR A 24 -4.33 8.41 5.55
N GLU A 25 -4.81 7.36 4.87
CA GLU A 25 -5.23 6.12 5.55
C GLU A 25 -4.05 5.43 6.24
N TYR A 26 -2.88 5.42 5.60
CA TYR A 26 -1.68 4.84 6.20
C TYR A 26 -1.28 5.58 7.46
N CYS A 27 -1.31 6.92 7.46
CA CYS A 27 -0.98 7.66 8.66
C CYS A 27 -2.02 7.55 9.76
N LYS A 28 -3.30 7.55 9.41
CA LYS A 28 -4.38 7.30 10.35
C LYS A 28 -4.22 5.97 11.07
N ILE A 29 -3.88 4.90 10.35
CA ILE A 29 -3.66 3.58 10.96
C ILE A 29 -2.34 3.58 11.73
N ALA A 30 -1.26 4.12 11.18
CA ALA A 30 0.04 4.18 11.84
C ALA A 30 -0.04 4.91 13.21
N ASP A 31 -0.86 5.96 13.30
CA ASP A 31 -1.12 6.70 14.53
C ASP A 31 -1.76 5.82 15.63
N LEU A 32 -2.63 4.86 15.27
CA LEU A 32 -3.19 3.88 16.21
C LEU A 32 -2.11 2.99 16.85
N TYR A 33 -0.96 2.85 16.20
CA TYR A 33 0.19 2.08 16.69
C TYR A 33 1.30 2.99 17.26
N GLY A 34 1.01 4.28 17.47
CA GLY A 34 1.94 5.26 18.04
C GLY A 34 2.96 5.82 17.04
N ILE A 35 2.78 5.57 15.74
CA ILE A 35 3.63 6.12 14.69
C ILE A 35 3.03 7.46 14.24
N LYS A 36 3.60 8.55 14.75
CA LYS A 36 3.13 9.91 14.41
C LYS A 36 3.56 10.30 13.00
N CYS A 37 2.67 10.16 12.02
CA CYS A 37 2.92 10.63 10.65
C CYS A 37 1.82 11.56 10.08
N ASN A 38 0.93 12.06 10.93
CA ASN A 38 -0.21 12.88 10.54
C ASN A 38 0.13 14.31 10.05
N ASN A 39 1.42 14.67 9.92
CA ASN A 39 1.78 15.96 9.34
C ASN A 39 1.54 15.93 7.81
N GLU A 40 1.12 17.06 7.24
CA GLU A 40 0.70 17.13 5.83
C GLU A 40 1.84 16.76 4.85
N ASN A 41 3.08 17.14 5.20
CA ASN A 41 4.25 16.86 4.37
C ASN A 41 4.56 15.36 4.29
N THR A 42 4.47 14.65 5.41
CA THR A 42 4.67 13.21 5.50
C THR A 42 3.54 12.45 4.81
N VAL A 43 2.28 12.89 4.96
CA VAL A 43 1.15 12.32 4.21
C VAL A 43 1.36 12.45 2.70
N LYS A 44 1.81 13.63 2.21
CA LYS A 44 2.14 13.84 0.79
C LYS A 44 3.33 13.00 0.35
N ALA A 45 4.37 12.88 1.18
CA ALA A 45 5.55 12.07 0.91
C ALA A 45 5.18 10.58 0.76
N ILE A 46 4.44 10.02 1.72
CA ILE A 46 3.94 8.64 1.67
C ILE A 46 3.11 8.41 0.41
N ASN A 47 2.18 9.30 0.09
CA ASN A 47 1.33 9.17 -1.09
C ASN A 47 2.14 9.13 -2.40
N SER A 48 3.15 10.00 -2.50
CA SER A 48 4.01 10.11 -3.68
C SER A 48 4.95 8.90 -3.80
N ASN A 49 5.61 8.55 -2.70
CA ASN A 49 6.56 7.44 -2.63
C ASN A 49 5.87 6.09 -2.83
N PHE A 50 4.67 5.91 -2.28
CA PHE A 50 3.86 4.71 -2.53
C PHE A 50 3.64 4.51 -4.02
N THR A 51 3.24 5.56 -4.74
CA THR A 51 2.96 5.49 -6.18
C THR A 51 4.22 5.12 -6.98
N ILE A 52 5.37 5.67 -6.60
CA ILE A 52 6.66 5.38 -7.22
C ILE A 52 7.08 3.93 -6.94
N LEU A 53 7.10 3.52 -5.67
CA LEU A 53 7.52 2.20 -5.24
C LEU A 53 6.58 1.11 -5.74
N MET A 54 5.27 1.36 -5.83
CA MET A 54 4.31 0.42 -6.42
C MET A 54 4.69 0.11 -7.87
N LYS A 55 5.07 1.12 -8.65
CA LYS A 55 5.50 0.94 -10.05
C LYS A 55 6.84 0.21 -10.15
N GLN A 56 7.77 0.49 -9.24
CA GLN A 56 9.07 -0.20 -9.18
C GLN A 56 8.91 -1.67 -8.78
N LEU A 57 8.21 -1.93 -7.68
CA LEU A 57 8.03 -3.27 -7.15
C LEU A 57 7.22 -4.17 -8.11
N LYS A 58 6.26 -3.60 -8.86
CA LYS A 58 5.57 -4.34 -9.94
C LYS A 58 6.51 -4.81 -11.06
N LYS A 59 7.61 -4.09 -11.31
CA LYS A 59 8.63 -4.46 -12.31
C LYS A 59 9.66 -5.42 -11.72
N GLU A 60 10.12 -5.17 -10.49
CA GLU A 60 11.08 -6.02 -9.78
C GLU A 60 10.49 -7.39 -9.46
N SER A 61 9.24 -7.40 -9.01
CA SER A 61 8.54 -8.55 -8.44
C SER A 61 7.09 -8.62 -8.98
N PRO A 62 6.90 -9.03 -10.24
CA PRO A 62 5.59 -9.03 -10.88
C PRO A 62 4.65 -10.07 -10.23
N PHE A 63 3.34 -9.93 -10.48
CA PHE A 63 2.30 -10.84 -9.99
C PHE A 63 2.38 -11.10 -8.48
N TYR A 64 2.70 -10.07 -7.69
CA TYR A 64 2.86 -10.18 -6.24
C TYR A 64 3.99 -11.12 -5.79
N GLY A 65 5.02 -11.30 -6.64
CA GLY A 65 6.23 -12.06 -6.33
C GLY A 65 6.06 -13.59 -6.39
N VAL A 66 5.08 -14.08 -7.16
CA VAL A 66 4.85 -15.52 -7.38
C VAL A 66 6.11 -16.24 -7.85
N THR A 67 6.89 -15.62 -8.74
CA THR A 67 8.13 -16.21 -9.27
C THR A 67 9.30 -16.18 -8.28
N GLU A 68 9.19 -15.38 -7.22
CA GLU A 68 10.19 -15.28 -6.14
C GLU A 68 9.84 -16.18 -4.95
N GLY A 69 8.73 -16.93 -5.00
CA GLY A 69 8.26 -17.76 -3.89
C GLY A 69 7.75 -16.97 -2.70
N ILE A 70 7.42 -15.68 -2.87
CA ILE A 70 6.76 -14.88 -1.84
C ILE A 70 5.25 -14.85 -2.06
N ASN A 71 4.50 -14.68 -0.98
CA ASN A 71 3.06 -14.50 -1.06
C ASN A 71 2.67 -13.02 -1.18
N CYS A 72 1.41 -12.80 -1.56
CA CYS A 72 0.85 -11.46 -1.75
C CYS A 72 1.02 -10.55 -0.51
N ASN A 73 0.84 -11.11 0.70
CA ASN A 73 0.97 -10.35 1.94
C ASN A 73 2.41 -9.87 2.16
N GLN A 74 3.40 -10.73 1.89
CA GLN A 74 4.82 -10.36 1.95
C GLN A 74 5.17 -9.28 0.92
N TRP A 75 4.60 -9.37 -0.28
CA TRP A 75 4.78 -8.38 -1.32
C TRP A 75 4.26 -7.00 -0.91
N TRP A 76 3.03 -6.94 -0.40
CA TRP A 76 2.42 -5.70 0.11
C TRP A 76 3.16 -5.15 1.33
N HIS A 77 3.57 -6.02 2.25
CA HIS A 77 4.35 -5.61 3.41
C HIS A 77 5.67 -4.94 3.00
N ARG A 78 6.41 -5.53 2.03
CA ARG A 78 7.62 -4.93 1.47
C ARG A 78 7.35 -3.54 0.90
N LEU A 79 6.25 -3.37 0.17
CA LEU A 79 5.87 -2.07 -0.39
C LEU A 79 5.62 -1.02 0.70
N VAL A 80 4.83 -1.38 1.72
CA VAL A 80 4.48 -0.47 2.83
C VAL A 80 5.73 -0.07 3.60
N VAL A 81 6.57 -1.03 4.01
CA VAL A 81 7.80 -0.75 4.76
C VAL A 81 8.75 0.15 3.95
N ARG A 82 8.98 -0.17 2.67
CA ARG A 82 9.80 0.68 1.79
C ARG A 82 9.22 2.07 1.62
N THR A 83 7.89 2.21 1.58
CA THR A 83 7.23 3.51 1.45
C THR A 83 7.48 4.37 2.68
N PHE A 84 7.31 3.83 3.88
CA PHE A 84 7.53 4.56 5.13
C PHE A 84 9.00 4.97 5.28
N SER A 85 9.95 4.07 4.97
CA SER A 85 11.38 4.33 5.13
C SER A 85 11.91 5.49 4.27
N VAL A 86 11.36 5.66 3.06
CA VAL A 86 11.77 6.76 2.16
C VAL A 86 10.92 8.03 2.32
N SER A 87 9.94 8.03 3.23
CA SER A 87 9.04 9.16 3.47
C SER A 87 9.42 10.02 4.67
N GLY A 88 10.67 9.93 5.12
CA GLY A 88 11.20 10.73 6.22
C GLY A 88 10.73 10.28 7.61
N ILE A 89 10.27 9.03 7.73
CA ILE A 89 9.94 8.40 9.00
C ILE A 89 11.12 7.52 9.41
N GLU A 90 11.65 7.76 10.61
CA GLU A 90 12.72 6.94 11.14
C GLU A 90 12.20 5.52 11.39
N MET A 91 12.84 4.52 10.79
CA MET A 91 12.44 3.13 10.92
C MET A 91 13.19 2.49 12.09
N SER A 92 12.46 2.13 13.14
CA SER A 92 12.97 1.23 14.19
C SER A 92 12.50 -0.21 13.96
N PRO A 93 13.20 -1.23 14.48
CA PRO A 93 12.72 -2.62 14.42
C PRO A 93 11.33 -2.80 15.05
N GLU A 94 11.01 -2.00 16.06
CA GLU A 94 9.69 -1.95 16.68
C GLU A 94 8.63 -1.41 15.70
N MET A 95 8.97 -0.37 14.93
CA MET A 95 8.07 0.21 13.92
C MET A 95 7.83 -0.73 12.74
N GLU A 96 8.85 -1.46 12.29
CA GLU A 96 8.68 -2.48 11.25
C GLU A 96 7.74 -3.60 11.72
N SER A 97 7.90 -4.04 12.97
CA SER A 97 6.98 -5.01 13.61
C SER A 97 5.55 -4.48 13.69
N LYS A 98 5.37 -3.21 14.07
CA LYS A 98 4.06 -2.53 14.09
C LYS A 98 3.45 -2.41 12.68
N LEU A 99 4.24 -2.09 11.66
CA LEU A 99 3.78 -2.02 10.27
C LEU A 99 3.40 -3.41 9.70
N LYS A 100 3.98 -4.48 10.24
CA LYS A 100 3.52 -5.84 9.93
C LYS A 100 2.11 -6.08 10.49
N LEU A 101 1.82 -5.61 11.70
CA LEU A 101 0.49 -5.68 12.29
C LEU A 101 -0.53 -4.84 11.50
N THR A 102 -0.17 -3.61 11.09
CA THR A 102 -1.08 -2.77 10.28
C THR A 102 -1.43 -3.41 8.94
N SER A 103 -0.50 -4.12 8.30
CA SER A 103 -0.75 -4.85 7.05
C SER A 103 -1.72 -6.04 7.19
N THR A 104 -2.05 -6.44 8.42
CA THR A 104 -3.05 -7.49 8.69
C THR A 104 -4.46 -6.92 8.83
N HIS A 105 -4.58 -5.60 9.04
CA HIS A 105 -5.85 -4.89 9.29
C HIS A 105 -6.31 -4.00 8.12
N LEU A 106 -5.52 -3.96 7.04
CA LEU A 106 -5.81 -3.31 5.75
C LEU A 106 -6.17 -4.35 4.70
#